data_AF-A0A0F9ICK5-F1
#
_entry.id   AF-A0A0F9ICK5-F1
#
_cell.length_a   1.000
_cell.length_b   1.000
_cell.length_c   1.000
_cell.angle_alpha   90.00
_cell.angle_beta   90.00
_cell.angle_gamma   90.00
#
_symmetry.space_group_name_H-M   'P 1'
#
loop_
_entity.id
_entity.type
_entity.pdbx_description
1 polymer ?
#
loop_
_entity_poly.entity_id
_entity_poly.type
_entity_poly.pdbx_seq_one_letter_code
_entity_poly.pdbx_strand_id
1 'polypeptide(L)' 'MTNETGQMNYRKLLYFFENKIKVHFKDLDHIFYNGLILDLSETKLTMVLQERIRGNIPILLEFINPNSIQEFKDRGGWE' A
#
# COMPACT_ATOMS: atom_id res chain seq x y z
N MET A 1 -22.91 0.69 4.67
CA MET A 1 -22.31 -0.65 4.90
C MET A 1 -20.91 -0.62 4.35
N THR A 2 -19.90 -0.49 5.22
CA THR A 2 -18.51 -0.77 4.83
C THR A 2 -18.45 -2.27 4.52
N ASN A 3 -18.66 -2.58 3.25
CA ASN A 3 -18.54 -3.89 2.61
C ASN A 3 -17.38 -4.70 3.25
N GLU A 4 -17.62 -5.96 3.63
CA GLU A 4 -16.63 -6.87 4.25
C GLU A 4 -15.27 -6.86 3.54
N THR A 5 -15.28 -6.67 2.22
CA THR A 5 -14.08 -6.49 1.37
C THR A 5 -13.25 -5.30 1.83
N GLY A 6 -13.87 -4.14 2.11
CA GLY A 6 -13.19 -2.94 2.59
C GLY A 6 -12.49 -3.16 3.94
N GLN A 7 -13.14 -3.87 4.86
CA GLN A 7 -12.54 -4.24 6.15
C GLN A 7 -11.37 -5.22 5.99
N MET A 8 -11.49 -6.20 5.09
CA MET A 8 -10.41 -7.14 4.79
C MET A 8 -9.17 -6.42 4.22
N ASN A 9 -9.38 -5.45 3.33
CA ASN A 9 -8.29 -4.65 2.75
C ASN A 9 -7.60 -3.79 3.80
N TYR A 10 -8.38 -3.14 4.65
CA TYR A 10 -7.85 -2.36 5.75
C TYR A 10 -7.00 -3.24 6.69
N ARG A 11 -7.50 -4.40 7.12
CA ARG A 11 -6.74 -5.34 7.97
C ARG A 11 -5.43 -5.78 7.33
N LYS A 12 -5.43 -6.01 6.01
CA LYS A 12 -4.21 -6.36 5.27
C LYS A 12 -3.19 -5.22 5.25
N LEU A 13 -3.63 -3.99 4.98
CA LEU A 13 -2.77 -2.81 5.01
C LEU A 13 -2.27 -2.50 6.43
N LEU A 14 -3.13 -2.68 7.43
CA LEU A 14 -2.79 -2.53 8.85
C LEU A 14 -1.68 -3.50 9.25
N TYR A 15 -1.80 -4.78 8.87
CA TYR A 15 -0.75 -5.77 9.10
C TYR A 15 0.60 -5.32 8.51
N PHE A 16 0.63 -4.83 7.27
CA PHE A 16 1.86 -4.35 6.66
C PHE A 16 2.42 -3.09 7.37
N PHE A 17 1.54 -2.18 7.77
CA PHE A 17 1.90 -0.95 8.47
C PHE A 17 2.51 -1.21 9.86
N GLU A 18 1.88 -2.08 10.65
CA GLU A 18 2.33 -2.42 12.01
C GLU A 18 3.66 -3.18 11.97
N ASN A 19 3.84 -4.08 11.01
CA ASN A 19 5.03 -4.91 10.88
C ASN A 19 6.15 -4.27 10.04
N LYS A 20 5.97 -3.02 9.58
CA LYS A 20 6.93 -2.30 8.72
C LYS A 20 7.34 -3.10 7.47
N ILE A 21 6.38 -3.83 6.92
CA ILE A 21 6.55 -4.61 5.69
C ILE A 21 6.30 -3.69 4.50
N LYS A 22 7.18 -3.77 3.50
CA LYS A 22 7.01 -3.02 2.26
C LYS A 22 5.89 -3.62 1.44
N VAL A 23 5.13 -2.75 0.79
CA VAL A 23 3.96 -3.12 -0.01
C VAL A 23 4.17 -2.76 -1.47
N HIS A 24 3.55 -3.57 -2.31
CA HIS A 24 3.37 -3.36 -3.74
C HIS A 24 1.87 -3.26 -4.01
N PHE A 25 1.43 -2.27 -4.77
CA PHE A 25 0.04 -2.21 -5.25
C PHE A 25 -0.07 -1.33 -6.51
N LYS A 26 -1.25 -1.40 -7.12
CA LYS A 26 -1.69 -0.59 -8.25
C LYS A 26 -2.82 0.35 -7.81
N ASP A 27 -2.83 1.56 -8.35
CA ASP A 27 -4.04 2.38 -8.33
C ASP A 27 -5.01 1.97 -9.45
N LEU A 28 -6.09 2.74 -9.60
CA LEU A 28 -7.12 2.52 -10.62
C LEU A 28 -6.60 2.80 -12.04
N ASP A 29 -5.56 3.61 -12.19
CA ASP A 29 -4.90 3.94 -13.45
C ASP A 29 -3.76 2.96 -13.79
N HIS A 30 -3.67 1.84 -13.06
CA HIS A 30 -2.65 0.81 -13.20
C HIS A 30 -1.20 1.28 -12.94
N ILE A 31 -1.03 2.41 -12.25
CA ILE A 31 0.29 2.89 -11.82
C ILE A 31 0.74 2.05 -10.63
N PHE A 32 2.00 1.61 -10.69
CA PHE A 32 2.62 0.83 -9.63
C PHE A 32 3.26 1.71 -8.57
N TYR A 33 3.09 1.32 -7.31
CA TYR A 33 3.74 1.93 -6.16
C TYR A 33 4.41 0.85 -5.32
N ASN A 34 5.66 1.12 -4.90
CA ASN A 34 6.43 0.24 -4.03
C ASN A 34 6.95 1.06 -2.86
N GLY A 35 6.65 0.64 -1.63
CA GLY A 35 7.07 1.47 -0.51
C GLY A 35 6.71 0.95 0.87
N LEU A 36 7.03 1.78 1.86
CA LEU A 36 6.65 1.55 3.25
C LEU A 36 5.43 2.42 3.57
N ILE A 37 4.43 1.83 4.23
CA ILE A 37 3.28 2.59 4.73
C ILE A 37 3.73 3.44 5.93
N LEU A 38 3.57 4.75 5.84
CA LEU A 38 3.89 5.71 6.90
C LEU A 38 2.68 6.06 7.76
N ASP A 39 1.50 6.10 7.15
CA ASP A 39 0.23 6.38 7.83
C ASP A 39 -0.92 5.64 7.14
N LEU A 40 -1.94 5.28 7.90
CA LEU A 40 -3.11 4.55 7.44
C LEU A 40 -4.36 5.02 8.20
N SER A 41 -5.32 5.60 7.49
CA SER A 41 -6.58 6.07 8.06
C SER A 41 -7.74 5.17 7.67
N GLU A 42 -8.33 4.48 8.65
CA GLU A 42 -9.56 3.70 8.44
C GLU A 42 -10.72 4.61 8.06
N THR A 43 -10.86 5.74 8.76
CA THR A 43 -12.01 6.64 8.60
C THR A 43 -12.00 7.35 7.25
N LYS A 44 -10.81 7.77 6.79
CA LYS A 44 -10.65 8.46 5.51
C LYS A 44 -10.36 7.52 4.35
N LEU A 45 -10.10 6.23 4.62
CA LEU A 45 -9.61 5.24 3.66
C LEU A 45 -8.38 5.72 2.87
N THR A 46 -7.51 6.46 3.56
CA THR A 46 -6.29 7.02 2.95
C THR A 46 -5.05 6.34 3.50
N MET A 47 -4.00 6.34 2.70
CA MET A 47 -2.70 5.80 3.06
C MET A 47 -1.60 6.78 2.64
N VAL A 48 -0.60 6.97 3.50
CA VAL A 48 0.63 7.67 3.13
C VAL A 48 1.71 6.63 2.89
N LEU A 49 2.29 6.64 1.69
CA LEU A 49 3.35 5.71 1.29
C LEU A 49 4.67 6.47 1.12
N GLN A 50 5.74 5.97 1.74
CA GLN A 50 7.10 6.34 1.36
C GLN A 50 7.51 5.54 0.12
N GLU A 51 7.38 6.16 -1.06
CA GLU A 51 7.64 5.48 -2.32
C GLU A 51 9.15 5.39 -2.60
N ARG A 52 9.62 4.18 -2.96
CA ARG A 52 11.06 3.89 -3.09
C ARG A 52 11.68 4.33 -4.41
N ILE A 53 10.95 4.27 -5.52
CA ILE A 53 11.47 4.50 -6.87
C ILE A 53 11.62 6.01 -7.14
N ARG A 54 10.74 6.83 -6.58
CA ARG A 54 10.61 8.29 -6.81
C ARG A 54 11.34 9.12 -5.76
N GLY A 55 12.31 8.56 -5.05
CA GLY A 55 13.20 9.31 -4.16
C GLY A 55 12.68 9.51 -2.74
N ASN A 56 11.97 8.53 -2.17
CA ASN A 56 11.46 8.56 -0.78
C ASN A 56 10.45 9.67 -0.49
N ILE A 57 9.79 10.22 -1.51
CA ILE A 57 8.74 11.22 -1.35
C ILE A 57 7.49 10.53 -0.76
N PRO A 58 6.92 11.03 0.36
CA PRO A 58 5.63 10.57 0.84
C PRO A 58 4.51 10.92 -0.15
N ILE A 59 3.71 9.93 -0.53
CA ILE A 59 2.57 10.10 -1.43
C ILE A 59 1.30 9.78 -0.65
N LEU A 60 0.34 10.69 -0.68
CA LEU A 60 -1.02 10.43 -0.20
C LEU A 60 -1.80 9.68 -1.27
N LEU A 61 -2.45 8.59 -0.88
CA LEU A 61 -3.24 7.75 -1.75
C LEU A 61 -4.64 7.61 -1.19
N GLU A 62 -5.62 7.98 -2.00
CA GLU A 62 -7.05 7.96 -1.68
C GLU A 62 -7.78 6.78 -2.35
N PHE A 63 -7.21 6.24 -3.43
CA PHE A 63 -7.77 5.14 -4.20
C PHE A 63 -6.73 4.03 -4.37
N ILE A 64 -6.98 2.88 -3.75
CA ILE A 64 -6.10 1.71 -3.82
C ILE A 64 -6.92 0.55 -4.39
N ASN A 65 -6.40 -0.12 -5.43
CA ASN A 65 -7.02 -1.34 -5.90
C ASN A 65 -6.70 -2.48 -4.91
N PRO A 66 -7.68 -3.00 -4.18
CA PRO A 66 -7.41 -3.95 -3.10
C PRO A 66 -6.85 -5.29 -3.57
N ASN A 67 -7.22 -5.72 -4.78
CA ASN A 67 -6.75 -6.98 -5.36
C ASN A 67 -5.27 -6.91 -5.77
N SER A 68 -4.70 -5.71 -5.81
CA SER A 68 -3.30 -5.49 -6.19
C SER A 68 -2.34 -5.46 -5.01
N ILE A 69 -2.84 -5.38 -3.76
CA ILE A 69 -2.02 -5.24 -2.56
C ILE A 69 -1.25 -6.53 -2.31
N GLN A 70 0.08 -6.47 -2.35
CA GLN A 70 0.97 -7.60 -2.13
C GLN A 70 2.18 -7.17 -1.31
N GLU A 71 2.83 -8.14 -0.65
CA GLU A 71 4.13 -7.91 -0.03
C GLU A 71 5.15 -7.59 -1.13
N PHE A 72 5.88 -6.49 -0.97
CA PHE A 72 6.99 -6.18 -1.84
C PHE A 72 8.24 -6.91 -1.35
N LYS A 73 8.60 -7.97 -2.07
CA LYS A 73 9.85 -8.71 -1.87
C LYS A 73 10.94 -8.03 -2.68
N ASP A 74 11.91 -7.42 -2.01
CA ASP A 74 13.20 -7.05 -2.60
C ASP A 74 13.89 -8.37 -3.03
N ARG A 75 13.52 -8.93 -4.18
CA ARG A 75 14.36 -9.96 -4.80
C ARG A 75 15.64 -9.23 -5.23
N GLY A 76 16.76 -9.64 -4.64
CA GLY A 76 18.09 -9.17 -5.01
C GLY A 76 18.28 -9.24 -6.53
N GLY A 77 19.09 -8.31 -7.04
CA GLY A 77 19.21 -8.01 -8.46
C GLY A 77 19.46 -9.21 -9.38
N TRP A 78 19.10 -9.02 -10.65
CA TRP A 78 19.53 -9.77 -11.84
C TRP A 78 19.80 -11.27 -11.64
N GLU A 79 18.85 -12.10 -12.07
CA GLU A 79 19.21 -13.35 -12.77
C GLU A 79 19.20 -13.10 -14.28
#